data_AF-A0A0D1YMU7-F1
#
_entry.id   AF-A0A0D1YMU7-F1
#
_cell.length_a   1.000
_cell.length_b   1.000
_cell.length_c   1.000
_cell.angle_alpha   90.00
_cell.angle_beta   90.00
_cell.angle_gamma   90.00
#
_symmetry.space_group_name_H-M   'P 1'
#
loop_
_entity.id
_entity.type
_entity.pdbx_description
1 polymer ?
#
loop_
_entity_poly.entity_id
_entity_poly.type
_entity_poly.pdbx_seq_one_letter_code
_entity_poly.pdbx_strand_id
1 'polypeptide(L)'
;MAEAAMSDPAVFVGHKALSRHIKCSLNMIALCQRRERRSVKPACSKGQVPRESGVAPTQSPAPSAKPARAAPMTCQGNQCLFCLCSDLSQEDREKRYARKHCLQRHAERCRLGQFRDGDLIPCPDNLACRGLVFNGKGHFKNHAASVHHFIL
;
A
#
# COMPACT_ATOMS: atom_id res chain seq x y z
N MET A 1 -10.96 34.00 -29.71
CA MET A 1 -11.05 34.91 -28.54
C MET A 1 -11.99 34.34 -27.46
N ALA A 2 -11.73 33.13 -26.95
CA ALA A 2 -12.62 32.46 -25.97
C ALA A 2 -11.91 32.09 -24.66
N GLU A 3 -10.56 32.09 -24.62
CA GLU A 3 -9.81 31.73 -23.41
C GLU A 3 -9.73 32.87 -22.38
N ALA A 4 -9.78 34.13 -22.81
CA ALA A 4 -9.66 35.28 -21.90
C ALA A 4 -10.85 35.47 -20.94
N ALA A 5 -12.03 34.93 -21.27
CA ALA A 5 -13.24 35.12 -20.47
C ALA A 5 -13.35 34.16 -19.26
N MET A 6 -12.54 33.11 -19.19
CA MET A 6 -12.57 32.15 -18.07
C MET A 6 -11.67 32.53 -16.89
N SER A 7 -10.88 33.60 -17.02
CA SER A 7 -9.88 34.01 -16.02
C SER A 7 -10.13 35.38 -15.39
N ASP A 8 -11.12 36.14 -15.85
CA ASP A 8 -11.46 37.45 -15.28
C ASP A 8 -12.57 37.31 -14.20
N PRO A 9 -12.26 37.58 -12.91
CA PRO A 9 -13.23 37.51 -11.82
C PRO A 9 -14.41 38.49 -11.99
N ALA A 10 -14.24 39.57 -12.75
CA ALA A 10 -15.26 40.60 -12.95
C ALA A 10 -16.44 40.12 -13.81
N VAL A 11 -16.30 39.00 -14.51
CA VAL A 11 -17.36 38.39 -15.34
C VAL A 11 -18.36 37.59 -14.49
N PHE A 12 -17.99 37.21 -13.26
CA PHE A 12 -18.84 36.47 -12.34
C PHE A 12 -19.67 37.41 -11.46
N VAL A 13 -20.66 38.07 -12.06
CA VAL A 13 -21.54 38.98 -11.33
C VAL A 13 -22.46 38.18 -10.37
N GLY A 14 -22.14 38.23 -9.08
CA GLY A 14 -22.95 37.69 -7.99
C GLY A 14 -22.30 36.54 -7.19
N HIS A 15 -22.55 36.51 -5.88
CA HIS A 15 -21.94 35.58 -4.92
C HIS A 15 -22.12 34.09 -5.30
N LYS A 16 -23.25 33.74 -5.92
CA LYS A 16 -23.55 32.37 -6.38
C LYS A 16 -22.75 31.97 -7.64
N ALA A 17 -22.41 32.93 -8.50
CA ALA A 17 -21.59 32.68 -9.70
C ALA A 17 -20.13 32.47 -9.30
N LEU A 18 -19.60 33.35 -8.44
CA LEU A 18 -18.26 33.24 -7.88
C LEU A 18 -18.05 31.92 -7.11
N SER A 19 -18.99 31.54 -6.24
CA SER A 19 -18.89 30.28 -5.49
C SER A 19 -18.85 29.04 -6.40
N ARG A 20 -19.62 29.03 -7.50
CA ARG A 20 -19.59 27.96 -8.50
C ARG A 20 -18.26 27.92 -9.24
N HIS A 21 -17.71 29.08 -9.60
CA HIS A 21 -16.40 29.17 -10.23
C HIS A 21 -15.29 28.64 -9.31
N ILE A 22 -15.25 29.08 -8.05
CA ILE A 22 -14.30 28.58 -7.04
C ILE A 22 -14.40 27.06 -6.91
N LYS A 23 -15.61 26.51 -6.78
CA LYS A 23 -15.83 25.06 -6.68
C LYS A 23 -15.35 24.32 -7.95
N CYS A 24 -15.61 24.87 -9.13
CA CYS A 24 -15.14 24.31 -10.40
C CYS A 24 -13.61 24.28 -10.47
N SER A 25 -12.96 25.40 -10.15
CA SER A 25 -11.50 25.53 -10.14
C SER A 25 -10.84 24.57 -9.14
N LEU A 26 -11.39 24.44 -7.93
CA LEU A 26 -10.91 23.46 -6.94
C LEU A 26 -11.06 22.01 -7.43
N ASN A 27 -12.18 21.68 -8.08
CA ASN A 27 -12.38 20.36 -8.66
C ASN A 27 -11.40 20.07 -9.80
N MET A 28 -11.15 21.05 -10.67
CA MET A 28 -10.16 20.93 -11.75
C MET A 28 -8.74 20.75 -11.21
N ILE A 29 -8.35 21.51 -10.17
CA ILE A 29 -7.08 21.33 -9.47
C ILE A 29 -6.99 19.92 -8.88
N ALA A 30 -8.03 19.44 -8.20
CA ALA A 30 -8.06 18.10 -7.62
C ALA A 30 -8.01 16.98 -8.68
N LEU A 31 -8.57 17.21 -9.88
CA LEU A 31 -8.47 16.30 -11.02
C LEU A 31 -7.06 16.31 -11.62
N CYS A 32 -6.45 17.47 -11.81
CA CYS A 32 -5.07 17.61 -12.28
C CYS A 32 -4.08 16.95 -11.32
N GLN A 33 -4.20 17.17 -10.01
CA GLN A 33 -3.38 16.50 -9.00
C GLN A 33 -3.58 14.98 -8.99
N ARG A 34 -4.81 14.49 -9.21
CA ARG A 34 -5.07 13.04 -9.36
C ARG A 34 -4.51 12.48 -10.66
N ARG A 35 -4.54 13.25 -11.75
CA ARG A 35 -4.00 12.86 -13.05
C ARG A 35 -2.47 12.84 -13.04
N GLU A 36 -1.82 13.82 -12.44
CA GLU A 36 -0.36 13.87 -12.27
C GLU A 36 0.15 12.67 -11.44
N ARG A 37 -0.58 12.30 -10.38
CA ARG A 37 -0.30 11.07 -9.61
C ARG A 37 -0.50 9.77 -10.41
N ARG A 38 -1.33 9.78 -11.46
CA ARG A 38 -1.55 8.62 -12.36
C ARG A 38 -0.62 8.64 -13.58
N SER A 39 -0.18 9.81 -14.04
CA SER A 39 0.51 10.00 -15.32
C SER A 39 1.97 9.52 -15.31
N VAL A 40 2.53 9.22 -14.13
CA VAL A 40 3.87 8.60 -14.01
C VAL A 40 3.79 7.05 -14.05
N LYS A 41 2.66 6.47 -14.50
CA LYS A 41 2.54 5.02 -14.73
C LYS A 41 2.77 4.70 -16.22
N PRO A 42 3.76 3.85 -16.57
CA PRO A 42 3.60 2.99 -17.73
C PRO A 42 2.47 1.99 -17.41
N ALA A 43 1.53 1.85 -18.34
CA ALA A 43 0.50 0.83 -18.28
C ALA A 43 1.14 -0.56 -18.37
N CYS A 44 0.91 -1.43 -17.38
CA CYS A 44 1.19 -2.85 -17.54
C CYS A 44 -0.12 -3.54 -17.96
N SER A 45 -0.25 -3.70 -19.27
CA SER A 45 -1.26 -4.51 -19.92
C SER A 45 -1.03 -6.00 -19.69
N LYS A 46 -2.14 -6.71 -19.49
CA LYS A 46 -2.47 -8.13 -19.72
C LYS A 46 -1.34 -9.17 -19.82
N GLY A 47 -1.50 -10.24 -19.04
CA GLY A 47 -0.87 -11.54 -19.28
C GLY A 47 -1.41 -12.57 -18.29
N GLN A 48 -2.35 -13.40 -18.75
CA GLN A 48 -2.84 -14.58 -18.03
C GLN A 48 -1.73 -15.64 -17.90
N VAL A 49 -1.77 -16.44 -16.84
CA VAL A 49 -1.67 -17.92 -16.94
C VAL A 49 -2.24 -18.55 -15.66
N PRO A 50 -3.09 -19.59 -15.76
CA PRO A 50 -3.51 -20.41 -14.63
C PRO A 50 -2.50 -21.55 -14.39
N ARG A 51 -2.32 -21.96 -13.14
CA ARG A 51 -1.66 -23.24 -12.86
C ARG A 51 -2.23 -23.90 -11.61
N GLU A 52 -2.73 -25.11 -11.83
CA GLU A 52 -3.39 -26.05 -10.92
C GLU A 52 -2.42 -26.86 -10.05
N SER A 53 -3.04 -27.69 -9.19
CA SER A 53 -2.57 -28.87 -8.44
C SER A 53 -2.02 -28.59 -7.03
N GLY A 54 -2.45 -29.25 -5.95
CA GLY A 54 -3.44 -30.32 -5.78
C GLY A 54 -3.23 -31.02 -4.42
N VAL A 55 -4.33 -31.57 -3.88
CA VAL A 55 -4.45 -32.72 -2.95
C VAL A 55 -4.15 -32.52 -1.43
N ALA A 56 -5.19 -32.73 -0.61
CA ALA A 56 -5.18 -33.07 0.83
C ALA A 56 -5.30 -34.61 1.01
N PRO A 57 -4.93 -35.28 2.14
CA PRO A 57 -5.79 -35.42 3.36
C PRO A 57 -5.01 -35.67 4.71
N THR A 58 -5.39 -35.19 5.92
CA THR A 58 -6.34 -35.71 6.96
C THR A 58 -5.70 -36.35 8.24
N GLN A 59 -6.10 -35.83 9.43
CA GLN A 59 -6.17 -36.40 10.83
C GLN A 59 -4.87 -36.75 11.59
N SER A 60 -4.70 -36.68 12.94
CA SER A 60 -5.55 -36.48 14.15
C SER A 60 -4.65 -36.17 15.40
N PRO A 61 -5.15 -36.00 16.66
CA PRO A 61 -4.66 -34.97 17.61
C PRO A 61 -3.87 -35.39 18.88
N ALA A 62 -3.21 -34.36 19.46
CA ALA A 62 -2.82 -34.13 20.89
C ALA A 62 -1.58 -34.85 21.48
N PRO A 63 -0.96 -34.38 22.60
CA PRO A 63 -1.21 -33.17 23.43
C PRO A 63 0.06 -32.32 23.78
N SER A 64 -0.16 -31.17 24.43
CA SER A 64 0.81 -30.31 25.13
C SER A 64 1.84 -29.56 24.28
N ALA A 65 1.47 -28.37 23.81
CA ALA A 65 2.43 -27.40 23.30
C ALA A 65 2.37 -26.10 24.11
N LYS A 66 3.51 -25.77 24.75
CA LYS A 66 3.96 -24.38 25.01
C LYS A 66 3.53 -23.52 23.81
N PRO A 67 3.12 -22.24 23.96
CA PRO A 67 2.56 -21.46 22.85
C PRO A 67 3.49 -21.60 21.66
N ALA A 68 3.04 -22.36 20.66
CA ALA A 68 3.87 -22.70 19.53
C ALA A 68 4.28 -21.37 18.94
N ARG A 69 5.58 -21.08 18.89
CA ARG A 69 6.06 -19.92 18.13
C ARG A 69 5.55 -20.12 16.72
N ALA A 70 4.51 -19.35 16.36
CA ALA A 70 3.91 -19.43 15.05
C ALA A 70 5.03 -19.18 14.04
N ALA A 71 5.09 -20.00 12.99
CA ALA A 71 6.04 -19.76 11.92
C ALA A 71 5.84 -18.34 11.36
N PRO A 72 6.91 -17.55 11.18
CA PRO A 72 6.78 -16.22 10.61
C PRO A 72 6.08 -16.26 9.26
N MET A 73 5.17 -15.32 9.06
CA MET A 73 4.50 -15.16 7.77
C MET A 73 5.53 -14.78 6.72
N THR A 74 5.59 -15.52 5.61
CA THR A 74 6.50 -15.21 4.50
C THR A 74 5.76 -14.49 3.39
N CYS A 75 6.31 -13.37 2.93
CA CYS A 75 5.79 -12.65 1.77
C CYS A 75 6.18 -13.42 0.50
N GLN A 76 5.20 -13.86 -0.30
CA GLN A 76 5.52 -14.52 -1.57
C GLN A 76 5.68 -13.49 -2.68
N GLY A 77 6.88 -13.42 -3.27
CA GLY A 77 7.18 -12.51 -4.37
C GLY A 77 7.01 -11.05 -3.98
N ASN A 78 6.32 -10.27 -4.81
CA ASN A 78 6.12 -8.83 -4.60
C ASN A 78 4.88 -8.52 -3.74
N GLN A 79 4.69 -9.20 -2.61
CA GLN A 79 3.62 -8.89 -1.66
C GLN A 79 4.08 -7.90 -0.59
N CYS A 80 3.13 -7.11 -0.09
CA CYS A 80 3.40 -6.16 0.98
C CYS A 80 3.11 -6.79 2.34
N LEU A 81 4.14 -6.91 3.18
CA LEU A 81 4.04 -7.42 4.54
C LEU A 81 2.94 -6.69 5.35
N PHE A 82 2.86 -5.37 5.23
CA PHE A 82 1.84 -4.59 5.91
C PHE A 82 0.43 -4.88 5.41
N CYS A 83 0.23 -5.08 4.10
CA CYS A 83 -1.10 -5.39 3.56
C CYS A 83 -1.55 -6.79 3.99
N LEU A 84 -0.64 -7.77 3.98
CA LEU A 84 -0.90 -9.14 4.41
C LEU A 84 -1.42 -9.21 5.86
N CYS A 85 -0.84 -8.39 6.73
CA CYS A 85 -1.17 -8.31 8.15
C CYS A 85 -2.23 -7.24 8.50
N SER A 86 -2.81 -6.55 7.51
CA SER A 86 -3.87 -5.55 7.75
C SER A 86 -5.27 -6.19 7.75
N ASP A 87 -6.25 -5.49 8.29
CA ASP A 87 -7.68 -5.85 8.25
C ASP A 87 -8.36 -5.53 6.89
N LEU A 88 -7.59 -5.57 5.80
CA LEU A 88 -8.11 -5.33 4.46
C LEU A 88 -8.93 -6.54 3.96
N SER A 89 -9.69 -6.34 2.88
CA SER A 89 -10.32 -7.45 2.16
C SER A 89 -9.27 -8.48 1.72
N GLN A 90 -9.65 -9.75 1.61
CA GLN A 90 -8.71 -10.81 1.23
C GLN A 90 -7.97 -10.50 -0.09
N GLU A 91 -8.70 -9.96 -1.08
CA GLU A 91 -8.13 -9.54 -2.36
C GLU A 91 -7.02 -8.48 -2.20
N ASP A 92 -7.24 -7.49 -1.34
CA ASP A 92 -6.24 -6.44 -1.09
C ASP A 92 -5.08 -6.92 -0.21
N ARG A 93 -5.32 -7.87 0.70
CA ARG A 93 -4.28 -8.47 1.56
C ARG A 93 -3.29 -9.31 0.76
N GLU A 94 -3.80 -10.14 -0.14
CA GLU A 94 -3.01 -11.07 -0.96
C GLU A 94 -2.48 -10.41 -2.25
N LYS A 95 -2.72 -9.10 -2.41
CA LYS A 95 -2.34 -8.35 -3.60
C LYS A 95 -0.84 -8.43 -3.88
N ARG A 96 -0.53 -8.91 -5.08
CA ARG A 96 0.83 -8.96 -5.62
C ARG A 96 1.09 -7.77 -6.51
N TYR A 97 2.15 -7.03 -6.21
CA TYR A 97 2.59 -5.94 -7.08
C TYR A 97 3.30 -6.51 -8.31
N ALA A 98 3.05 -5.91 -9.48
CA ALA A 98 3.64 -6.41 -10.74
C ALA A 98 5.18 -6.38 -10.73
N ARG A 99 5.80 -5.41 -10.06
CA ARG A 99 7.26 -5.27 -9.98
C ARG A 99 7.71 -4.86 -8.58
N LYS A 100 8.95 -5.21 -8.21
CA LYS A 100 9.56 -4.88 -6.91
C LYS A 100 9.54 -3.37 -6.60
N HIS A 101 9.88 -2.52 -7.57
CA HIS A 101 9.89 -1.07 -7.34
C HIS A 101 8.49 -0.49 -7.02
N CYS A 102 7.41 -1.11 -7.51
CA CYS A 102 6.05 -0.70 -7.18
C CYS A 102 5.73 -1.04 -5.72
N LEU A 103 6.13 -2.24 -5.29
CA LEU A 103 6.00 -2.67 -3.91
C LEU A 103 6.80 -1.77 -2.98
N GLN A 104 8.07 -1.51 -3.31
CA GLN A 104 8.95 -0.65 -2.53
C GLN A 104 8.35 0.74 -2.35
N ARG A 105 7.92 1.37 -3.46
CA ARG A 105 7.27 2.68 -3.42
C ARG A 105 5.99 2.66 -2.58
N HIS A 106 5.19 1.60 -2.66
CA HIS A 106 3.98 1.47 -1.84
C HIS A 106 4.32 1.37 -0.36
N ALA A 107 5.21 0.48 0.03
CA ALA A 107 5.59 0.28 1.41
C ALA A 107 6.25 1.55 1.98
N GLU A 108 7.15 2.18 1.24
CA GLU A 108 7.81 3.42 1.65
C GLU A 108 6.84 4.59 1.79
N ARG A 109 5.91 4.78 0.85
CA ARG A 109 5.00 5.93 0.87
C ARG A 109 3.80 5.75 1.79
N CYS A 110 3.20 4.57 1.80
CA CYS A 110 1.91 4.34 2.47
C CYS A 110 2.07 3.77 3.87
N ARG A 111 3.19 3.10 4.19
CA ARG A 111 3.34 2.38 5.46
C ARG A 111 4.52 2.90 6.27
N LEU A 112 5.69 3.02 5.65
CA LEU A 112 6.89 3.56 6.29
C LEU A 112 6.94 5.10 6.30
N GLY A 113 6.13 5.75 5.45
CA GLY A 113 6.11 7.21 5.32
C GLY A 113 5.54 7.92 6.54
N GLN A 114 4.78 7.21 7.37
CA GLN A 114 4.28 7.73 8.65
C GLN A 114 5.37 7.77 9.74
N PHE A 115 6.47 7.04 9.56
CA PHE A 115 7.58 6.98 10.51
C PHE A 115 8.70 7.93 10.05
N ARG A 116 9.15 8.78 10.95
CA ARG A 116 10.35 9.62 10.83
C ARG A 116 11.62 8.79 11.02
N ASP A 117 12.75 9.40 10.72
CA ASP A 117 14.04 8.77 10.99
C ASP A 117 14.28 8.72 12.51
N GLY A 118 14.56 7.53 13.03
CA GLY A 118 14.67 7.26 14.47
C GLY A 118 13.38 6.82 15.15
N ASP A 119 12.25 6.78 14.44
CA ASP A 119 11.01 6.26 15.03
C ASP A 119 11.09 4.76 15.28
N LEU A 120 10.39 4.33 16.33
CA LEU A 120 10.20 2.93 16.65
C LEU A 120 9.16 2.31 15.72
N ILE A 121 9.57 1.34 14.91
CA ILE A 121 8.74 0.68 13.92
C ILE A 121 8.42 -0.74 14.40
N PRO A 122 7.16 -1.06 14.75
CA PRO A 122 6.78 -2.42 15.13
C PRO A 122 6.68 -3.34 13.91
N CYS A 123 6.96 -4.63 14.10
CA CYS A 123 6.64 -5.62 13.08
C CYS A 123 5.10 -5.78 12.96
N PRO A 124 4.53 -5.76 11.74
CA PRO A 124 3.11 -6.00 11.57
C PRO A 124 2.70 -7.48 11.76
N ASP A 125 3.63 -8.42 11.75
CA ASP A 125 3.36 -9.83 12.06
C ASP A 125 3.24 -10.04 13.59
N ASN A 126 2.02 -9.91 14.10
CA ASN A 126 1.72 -10.12 15.51
C ASN A 126 1.78 -11.59 15.95
N LEU A 127 1.84 -12.55 15.03
CA LEU A 127 1.85 -13.98 15.37
C LEU A 127 3.26 -14.44 15.72
N ALA A 128 4.22 -14.17 14.84
CA ALA A 128 5.60 -14.61 15.04
C ALA A 128 6.52 -13.54 15.64
N CYS A 129 6.20 -12.26 15.43
CA CYS A 129 7.06 -11.13 15.80
C CYS A 129 6.43 -10.26 16.90
N ARG A 130 5.57 -10.85 17.73
CA ARG A 130 4.84 -10.14 18.78
C ARG A 130 5.79 -9.35 19.70
N GLY A 131 5.60 -8.02 19.75
CA GLY A 131 6.40 -7.14 20.60
C GLY A 131 7.78 -6.78 20.05
N LEU A 132 8.13 -7.21 18.84
CA LEU A 132 9.36 -6.76 18.18
C LEU A 132 9.17 -5.35 17.63
N VAL A 133 10.01 -4.44 18.11
CA VAL A 133 10.04 -3.04 17.73
C VAL A 133 11.45 -2.68 17.32
N PHE A 134 11.58 -2.04 16.16
CA PHE A 134 12.87 -1.73 15.55
C PHE A 134 13.14 -0.23 15.60
N ASN A 135 14.38 0.14 15.93
CA ASN A 135 14.80 1.54 15.91
C ASN A 135 15.10 1.97 14.47
N GLY A 136 14.16 2.68 13.85
CA GLY A 136 14.32 3.21 12.50
C GLY A 136 14.14 2.19 11.37
N LYS A 137 14.10 2.73 10.15
CA LYS A 137 13.74 2.01 8.92
C LYS A 137 14.77 0.95 8.53
N GLY A 138 16.06 1.18 8.77
CA GLY A 138 17.12 0.23 8.41
C GLY A 138 17.01 -1.09 9.16
N HIS A 139 16.83 -1.03 10.48
CA HIS A 139 16.67 -2.22 11.32
C HIS A 139 15.41 -3.02 10.96
N PHE A 140 14.30 -2.30 10.73
CA PHE A 140 13.07 -2.91 10.25
C PHE A 140 13.26 -3.61 8.89
N LYS A 141 13.88 -2.94 7.91
CA LYS A 141 14.10 -3.52 6.57
C LYS A 141 14.94 -4.80 6.63
N ASN A 142 15.97 -4.84 7.47
CA ASN A 142 16.79 -6.03 7.65
C ASN A 142 16.00 -7.20 8.28
N HIS A 143 15.20 -6.91 9.31
CA HIS A 143 14.30 -7.90 9.90
C HIS A 143 13.28 -8.41 8.88
N ALA A 144 12.65 -7.51 8.14
CA ALA A 144 11.62 -7.88 7.18
C ALA A 144 12.19 -8.74 6.02
N ALA A 145 13.42 -8.44 5.58
CA ALA A 145 14.11 -9.25 4.57
C ALA A 145 14.48 -10.66 5.07
N SER A 146 14.99 -10.78 6.29
CA SER A 146 15.48 -12.05 6.85
C SER A 146 14.36 -12.97 7.37
N VAL A 147 13.32 -12.39 7.99
CA VAL A 147 12.24 -13.17 8.62
C VAL A 147 11.07 -13.37 7.67
N HIS A 148 10.67 -12.31 6.96
CA HIS A 148 9.46 -12.31 6.13
C HIS A 148 9.74 -12.40 4.63
N HIS A 149 11.01 -12.49 4.21
CA HIS A 149 11.43 -12.43 2.79
C HIS A 149 10.91 -11.18 2.07
N PHE A 150 10.70 -10.10 2.83
CA PHE A 150 10.17 -8.84 2.36
C PHE A 150 11.29 -7.86 2.06
N ILE A 151 11.71 -7.80 0.80
CA ILE A 151 12.86 -7.01 0.37
C ILE A 151 12.39 -5.67 -0.20
N LEU A 152 12.65 -4.59 0.55
CA LEU A 152 12.37 -3.19 0.18
C LEU A 152 13.57 -2.49 -0.43
#